data_AF-A0A1H5XD97-F1
#
_entry.id   AF-A0A1H5XD97-F1
#
_cell.length_a   1.000
_cell.length_b   1.000
_cell.length_c   1.000
_cell.angle_alpha   90.00
_cell.angle_beta   90.00
_cell.angle_gamma   90.00
#
_symmetry.space_group_name_H-M   'P 1'
#
loop_
_entity.id
_entity.type
_entity.pdbx_description
1 polymer ?
#
loop_
_entity_poly.entity_id
_entity_poly.type
_entity_poly.pdbx_seq_one_letter_code
_entity_poly.pdbx_strand_id
1 'polypeptide(L)'
;MSSSIRRRVGFFKEGENGGFDISIHSQDFDDECYAELNHITDVINKIKPAITSFEIVQNNIHEIKSSVEEHIEDLKSVKAPSPIVVDESLDAMVIFAQRVSNFLASASLYLTNSEVLIKKVFGKKSSELASWNEYRRSMHEESFAYRFMYDLRNYSQHYGLPISGHNVLIDNMLTNDKSIELSVYVSRNSLLEDDFNWRKLRAEIENQGENIDIIPLVDIYFGILKKLLVKYIDLHAEDLISCNSYISTFYKIFGIPKDTSPLLFIGEGTEDQPIPQHAEYIPTEQFKWVCKKYMNLKK
;
A
#
# COMPACT_ATOMS: atom_id res chain seq x y z
N MET A 1 -13.18 14.38 -42.87
CA MET A 1 -13.18 15.38 -41.80
C MET A 1 -13.56 14.65 -40.52
N SER A 2 -12.60 14.43 -39.61
CA SER A 2 -12.93 13.91 -38.27
C SER A 2 -13.63 15.07 -37.56
N SER A 3 -14.93 14.92 -37.23
CA SER A 3 -15.64 15.92 -36.44
C SER A 3 -15.02 15.95 -35.05
N SER A 4 -14.50 17.09 -34.60
CA SER A 4 -13.98 17.24 -33.24
C SER A 4 -15.09 16.89 -32.24
N ILE A 5 -14.75 16.13 -31.21
CA ILE A 5 -15.70 15.74 -30.18
C ILE A 5 -15.98 16.98 -29.33
N ARG A 6 -17.23 17.45 -29.31
CA ARG A 6 -17.62 18.57 -28.45
C ARG A 6 -17.56 18.14 -26.98
N ARG A 7 -16.87 18.92 -26.14
CA ARG A 7 -16.80 18.69 -24.69
C ARG A 7 -17.17 19.94 -23.92
N ARG A 8 -17.83 19.79 -22.77
CA ARG A 8 -18.21 20.89 -21.88
C ARG A 8 -17.95 20.51 -20.44
N VAL A 9 -17.35 21.42 -19.68
CA VAL A 9 -17.16 21.22 -18.23
C VAL A 9 -18.49 21.34 -17.52
N GLY A 10 -18.71 20.53 -16.50
CA GLY A 10 -19.83 20.68 -15.58
C GLY A 10 -19.55 19.99 -14.25
N PHE A 11 -20.57 19.89 -13.41
CA PHE A 11 -20.47 19.21 -12.12
C PHE A 11 -21.80 18.62 -11.69
N PHE A 12 -21.73 17.60 -10.83
CA PHE A 12 -22.86 17.07 -10.08
C PHE A 12 -22.77 17.46 -8.62
N LYS A 13 -23.92 17.84 -8.07
CA LYS A 13 -24.15 17.95 -6.63
C LYS A 13 -25.27 17.02 -6.23
N GLU A 14 -25.07 16.22 -5.19
CA GLU A 14 -26.14 15.42 -4.60
C GLU A 14 -27.15 16.37 -3.92
N GLY A 15 -28.40 16.30 -4.37
CA GLY A 15 -29.51 17.08 -3.84
C GLY A 15 -30.13 16.43 -2.61
N GLU A 16 -30.84 17.20 -1.80
CA GLU A 16 -31.39 16.77 -0.50
C GLU A 16 -32.36 15.57 -0.58
N ASN A 17 -32.93 15.29 -1.76
CA ASN A 17 -33.87 14.19 -2.00
C ASN A 17 -33.26 12.99 -2.74
N GLY A 18 -31.93 12.87 -2.82
CA GLY A 18 -31.24 11.80 -3.55
C GLY A 18 -31.23 11.96 -5.08
N GLY A 19 -31.65 13.13 -5.59
CA GLY A 19 -31.44 13.54 -6.99
C GLY A 19 -30.08 14.22 -7.19
N PHE A 20 -29.73 14.56 -8.43
CA PHE A 20 -28.50 15.29 -8.72
C PHE A 20 -28.82 16.66 -9.35
N ASP A 21 -28.26 17.72 -8.78
CA ASP A 21 -28.21 19.02 -9.42
C ASP A 21 -27.05 19.04 -10.41
N ILE A 22 -27.36 19.33 -11.67
CA ILE A 22 -26.42 19.28 -12.79
C ILE A 22 -26.22 20.70 -13.30
N SER A 23 -24.97 21.12 -13.39
CA SER A 23 -24.59 22.37 -14.07
C SER A 23 -23.60 22.06 -15.18
N ILE A 24 -23.83 22.60 -16.37
CA ILE A 24 -22.96 22.45 -17.54
C ILE A 24 -22.63 23.85 -18.04
N HIS A 25 -21.34 24.13 -18.19
CA HIS A 25 -20.87 25.38 -18.77
C HIS A 25 -21.19 25.44 -20.25
N SER A 26 -21.56 26.63 -20.73
CA SER A 26 -21.87 26.87 -22.13
C SER A 26 -20.63 26.88 -23.03
N GLN A 27 -19.46 27.18 -22.46
CA GLN A 27 -18.20 27.23 -23.17
C GLN A 27 -17.68 25.81 -23.46
N ASP A 28 -17.24 25.61 -24.70
CA ASP A 28 -16.62 24.37 -25.12
C ASP A 28 -15.22 24.23 -24.47
N PHE A 29 -14.93 23.01 -24.03
CA PHE A 29 -13.62 22.59 -23.57
C PHE A 29 -12.91 21.95 -24.76
N ASP A 30 -12.05 22.74 -25.40
CA ASP A 30 -11.41 22.34 -26.66
C ASP A 30 -10.42 21.17 -26.49
N ASP A 31 -9.98 20.63 -27.62
CA ASP A 31 -9.08 19.49 -27.66
C ASP A 31 -7.70 19.80 -27.04
N GLU A 32 -7.25 21.06 -27.06
CA GLU A 32 -5.99 21.49 -26.45
C GLU A 32 -6.09 21.48 -24.92
N CYS A 33 -7.16 22.07 -24.38
CA CYS A 33 -7.51 22.04 -22.96
C CYS A 33 -7.70 20.59 -22.45
N TYR A 34 -8.29 19.72 -23.27
CA TYR A 34 -8.43 18.30 -22.96
C TYR A 34 -7.09 17.55 -22.94
N ALA A 35 -6.22 17.81 -23.91
CA ALA A 35 -4.88 17.24 -23.92
C ALA A 35 -4.07 17.71 -22.71
N GLU A 36 -4.15 19.01 -22.37
CA GLU A 36 -3.48 19.60 -21.22
C GLU A 36 -3.97 18.99 -19.89
N LEU A 37 -5.30 18.91 -19.69
CA LEU A 37 -5.90 18.27 -18.51
C LEU A 37 -5.36 16.85 -18.32
N ASN A 38 -5.39 16.04 -19.38
CA ASN A 38 -4.91 14.66 -19.33
C ASN A 38 -3.41 14.59 -19.03
N HIS A 39 -2.60 15.44 -19.67
CA HIS A 39 -1.17 15.47 -19.46
C HIS A 39 -0.80 15.82 -18.01
N ILE A 40 -1.38 16.89 -17.47
CA ILE A 40 -1.07 17.38 -16.13
C ILE A 40 -1.59 16.45 -15.03
N THR A 41 -2.73 15.79 -15.26
CA THR A 41 -3.32 14.87 -14.27
C THR A 41 -2.79 13.44 -14.34
N ASP A 42 -2.01 13.08 -15.37
CA ASP A 42 -1.46 11.73 -15.52
C ASP A 42 -0.54 11.30 -14.36
N VAL A 43 0.03 12.27 -13.62
CA VAL A 43 0.78 11.99 -12.39
C VAL A 43 0.01 11.10 -11.39
N ILE A 44 -1.31 11.25 -11.35
CA ILE A 44 -2.19 10.44 -10.50
C ILE A 44 -2.10 8.96 -10.91
N ASN A 45 -2.12 8.68 -12.21
CA ASN A 45 -2.01 7.33 -12.76
C ASN A 45 -0.60 6.76 -12.59
N LYS A 46 0.43 7.61 -12.58
CA LYS A 46 1.82 7.20 -12.30
C LYS A 46 2.03 6.80 -10.82
N ILE A 47 1.34 7.46 -9.89
CA ILE A 47 1.52 7.23 -8.45
C ILE A 47 0.59 6.15 -7.88
N LYS A 48 -0.67 6.12 -8.33
CA LYS A 48 -1.71 5.23 -7.77
C LYS A 48 -1.27 3.76 -7.66
N PRO A 49 -0.65 3.12 -8.69
CA PRO A 49 -0.25 1.72 -8.60
C PRO A 49 0.79 1.44 -7.48
N ALA A 50 1.69 2.39 -7.21
CA ALA A 50 2.68 2.24 -6.13
C ALA A 50 2.00 2.33 -4.76
N ILE A 51 1.04 3.25 -4.58
CA ILE A 51 0.25 3.32 -3.34
C ILE A 51 -0.58 2.05 -3.16
N THR A 52 -1.31 1.61 -4.19
CA THR A 52 -2.15 0.40 -4.12
C THR A 52 -1.34 -0.84 -3.76
N SER A 53 -0.17 -1.05 -4.37
CA SER A 53 0.68 -2.20 -4.02
C SER A 53 1.23 -2.13 -2.60
N PHE A 54 1.52 -0.93 -2.08
CA PHE A 54 1.89 -0.75 -0.68
C PHE A 54 0.70 -0.97 0.28
N GLU A 55 -0.52 -0.60 -0.09
CA GLU A 55 -1.71 -0.87 0.72
C GLU A 55 -1.96 -2.36 0.91
N ILE A 56 -1.66 -3.19 -0.09
CA ILE A 56 -1.69 -4.64 0.05
C ILE A 56 -0.71 -5.10 1.14
N VAL A 57 0.50 -4.54 1.17
CA VAL A 57 1.49 -4.82 2.24
C VAL A 57 0.94 -4.40 3.60
N GLN A 58 0.37 -3.20 3.70
CA GLN A 58 -0.19 -2.68 4.94
C GLN A 58 -1.35 -3.57 5.45
N ASN A 59 -2.22 -4.04 4.56
CA ASN A 59 -3.30 -4.95 4.91
C ASN A 59 -2.76 -6.28 5.45
N ASN A 60 -1.73 -6.86 4.82
CA ASN A 60 -1.13 -8.10 5.31
C ASN A 60 -0.50 -7.95 6.69
N ILE A 61 0.06 -6.78 7.03
CA ILE A 61 0.55 -6.52 8.39
C ILE A 61 -0.60 -6.41 9.38
N HIS A 62 -1.68 -5.73 8.99
CA HIS A 62 -2.87 -5.67 9.83
C HIS A 62 -3.40 -7.08 10.12
N GLU A 63 -3.44 -7.95 9.11
CA GLU A 63 -3.83 -9.35 9.29
C GLU A 63 -2.89 -10.12 10.22
N ILE A 64 -1.57 -9.92 10.13
CA ILE A 64 -0.61 -10.51 11.09
C ILE A 64 -0.95 -10.05 12.52
N LYS A 65 -1.07 -8.73 12.73
CA LYS A 65 -1.30 -8.16 14.07
C LYS A 65 -2.64 -8.60 14.65
N SER A 66 -3.71 -8.53 13.86
CA SER A 66 -5.04 -8.97 14.30
C SER A 66 -5.09 -10.46 14.59
N SER A 67 -4.38 -11.31 13.84
CA SER A 67 -4.31 -12.74 14.15
C SER A 67 -3.59 -13.03 15.48
N VAL A 68 -2.55 -12.24 15.80
CA VAL A 68 -1.85 -12.34 17.09
C VAL A 68 -2.77 -11.88 18.23
N GLU A 69 -3.46 -10.76 18.05
CA GLU A 69 -4.41 -10.22 19.03
C GLU A 69 -5.60 -11.17 19.30
N GLU A 70 -6.17 -11.74 18.24
CA GLU A 70 -7.26 -12.72 18.32
C GLU A 70 -6.80 -13.96 19.10
N HIS A 71 -5.63 -14.52 18.76
CA HIS A 71 -5.11 -15.69 19.47
C HIS A 71 -4.81 -15.40 20.94
N ILE A 72 -4.31 -14.21 21.27
CA ILE A 72 -4.13 -13.78 22.67
C ILE A 72 -5.47 -13.76 23.41
N GLU A 73 -6.54 -13.26 22.77
CA GLU A 73 -7.86 -13.20 23.39
C GLU A 73 -8.47 -14.58 23.59
N ASP A 74 -8.30 -15.48 22.62
CA ASP A 74 -8.71 -16.88 22.74
C ASP A 74 -8.01 -17.55 23.93
N LEU A 75 -6.69 -17.36 24.06
CA LEU A 75 -5.91 -17.93 25.17
C LEU A 75 -6.33 -17.37 26.55
N LYS A 76 -6.77 -16.11 26.64
CA LYS A 76 -7.31 -15.55 27.90
C LYS A 76 -8.63 -16.22 28.31
N SER A 77 -9.43 -16.63 27.33
CA SER A 77 -10.73 -17.29 27.58
C SER A 77 -10.57 -18.69 28.19
N VAL A 78 -9.40 -19.32 28.01
CA VAL A 78 -9.10 -20.66 28.51
C VAL A 78 -8.83 -20.64 30.02
N LYS A 79 -9.63 -21.43 30.76
CA LYS A 79 -9.57 -21.49 32.24
C LYS A 79 -8.50 -22.45 32.78
N ALA A 80 -8.10 -23.48 32.03
CA ALA A 80 -7.08 -24.44 32.42
C ALA A 80 -6.38 -25.06 31.19
N PRO A 81 -5.11 -25.50 31.30
CA PRO A 81 -4.44 -26.24 30.24
C PRO A 81 -5.23 -27.50 29.89
N SER A 82 -5.66 -27.62 28.63
CA SER A 82 -6.47 -28.71 28.09
C SER A 82 -5.83 -29.21 26.79
N PRO A 83 -5.99 -30.48 26.38
CA PRO A 83 -5.59 -30.96 25.05
C PRO A 83 -6.12 -30.08 23.90
N ILE A 84 -7.27 -29.43 24.09
CA ILE A 84 -7.87 -28.45 23.16
C ILE A 84 -6.90 -27.29 22.84
N VAL A 85 -6.07 -26.89 23.80
CA VAL A 85 -5.09 -25.80 23.65
C VAL A 85 -3.96 -26.18 22.67
N VAL A 86 -3.68 -27.48 22.50
CA VAL A 86 -2.66 -27.95 21.56
C VAL A 86 -3.16 -27.83 20.12
N ASP A 87 -4.40 -28.24 19.84
CA ASP A 87 -4.99 -28.12 18.50
C ASP A 87 -5.15 -26.64 18.11
N GLU A 88 -5.64 -25.80 19.02
CA GLU A 88 -5.74 -24.35 18.82
C GLU A 88 -4.38 -23.69 18.55
N SER A 89 -3.33 -24.15 19.22
CA SER A 89 -1.95 -23.68 18.98
C SER A 89 -1.45 -24.09 17.60
N LEU A 90 -1.71 -25.33 17.16
CA LEU A 90 -1.33 -25.79 15.82
C LEU A 90 -2.10 -25.03 14.72
N ASP A 91 -3.39 -24.75 14.92
CA ASP A 91 -4.19 -23.96 13.99
C ASP A 91 -3.68 -22.51 13.91
N ALA A 92 -3.33 -21.89 15.05
CA ALA A 92 -2.71 -20.57 15.09
C ALA A 92 -1.39 -20.54 14.32
N MET A 93 -0.58 -21.61 14.39
CA MET A 93 0.66 -21.73 13.63
C MET A 93 0.41 -21.68 12.11
N VAL A 94 -0.63 -22.35 11.61
CA VAL A 94 -1.00 -22.31 10.18
C VAL A 94 -1.38 -20.89 9.77
N ILE A 95 -2.18 -20.20 10.58
CA ILE A 95 -2.59 -18.82 10.33
C ILE A 95 -1.38 -17.90 10.30
N PHE A 96 -0.50 -17.95 11.31
CA PHE A 96 0.70 -17.11 11.35
C PHE A 96 1.63 -17.36 10.16
N ALA A 97 1.86 -18.63 9.81
CA ALA A 97 2.69 -18.98 8.66
C ALA A 97 2.11 -18.42 7.35
N GLN A 98 0.79 -18.50 7.18
CA GLN A 98 0.08 -17.93 6.03
C GLN A 98 0.22 -16.41 5.98
N ARG A 99 -0.05 -15.71 7.09
CA ARG A 99 0.00 -14.23 7.14
C ARG A 99 1.40 -13.70 6.91
N VAL A 100 2.42 -14.31 7.52
CA VAL A 100 3.82 -13.95 7.29
C VAL A 100 4.21 -14.21 5.83
N SER A 101 3.80 -15.33 5.24
CA SER A 101 4.04 -15.62 3.81
C SER A 101 3.42 -14.56 2.89
N ASN A 102 2.17 -14.17 3.14
CA ASN A 102 1.47 -13.14 2.36
C ASN A 102 2.16 -11.77 2.47
N PHE A 103 2.59 -11.40 3.68
CA PHE A 103 3.37 -10.17 3.90
C PHE A 103 4.68 -10.19 3.11
N LEU A 104 5.48 -11.26 3.23
CA LEU A 104 6.75 -11.40 2.51
C LEU A 104 6.57 -11.34 0.98
N ALA A 105 5.55 -12.03 0.46
CA ALA A 105 5.23 -12.02 -0.97
C ALA A 105 4.80 -10.63 -1.46
N SER A 106 3.89 -9.97 -0.75
CA SER A 106 3.41 -8.64 -1.10
C SER A 106 4.50 -7.56 -1.00
N ALA A 107 5.37 -7.63 0.00
CA ALA A 107 6.52 -6.73 0.13
C ALA A 107 7.48 -6.86 -1.06
N SER A 108 7.78 -8.09 -1.48
CA SER A 108 8.61 -8.38 -2.67
C SER A 108 7.97 -7.85 -3.96
N LEU A 109 6.65 -8.06 -4.12
CA LEU A 109 5.88 -7.53 -5.25
C LEU A 109 5.90 -6.01 -5.28
N TYR A 110 5.69 -5.35 -4.15
CA TYR A 110 5.74 -3.89 -4.02
C TYR A 110 7.10 -3.32 -4.44
N LEU A 111 8.21 -3.89 -3.96
CA LEU A 111 9.55 -3.45 -4.33
C LEU A 111 9.82 -3.61 -5.83
N THR A 112 9.42 -4.75 -6.39
CA THR A 112 9.60 -5.05 -7.82
C THR A 112 8.77 -4.11 -8.69
N ASN A 113 7.49 -3.93 -8.35
CA ASN A 113 6.58 -3.06 -9.08
C ASN A 113 7.02 -1.60 -9.01
N SER A 114 7.48 -1.13 -7.85
CA SER A 114 8.00 0.25 -7.70
C SER A 114 9.15 0.50 -8.68
N GLU A 115 10.12 -0.42 -8.78
CA GLU A 115 11.23 -0.27 -9.72
C GLU A 115 10.78 -0.30 -11.19
N VAL A 116 9.81 -1.16 -11.53
CA VAL A 116 9.22 -1.23 -12.88
C VAL A 116 8.49 0.07 -13.24
N LEU A 117 7.71 0.63 -12.30
CA LEU A 117 6.98 1.87 -12.50
C LEU A 117 7.93 3.06 -12.71
N ILE A 118 8.99 3.18 -11.89
CA ILE A 118 10.01 4.22 -12.08
C ILE A 118 10.66 4.09 -13.46
N LYS A 119 11.05 2.87 -13.87
CA LYS A 119 11.62 2.62 -15.22
C LYS A 119 10.66 2.99 -16.34
N LYS A 120 9.36 2.77 -16.16
CA LYS A 120 8.33 3.10 -17.14
C LYS A 120 8.15 4.61 -17.28
N VAL A 121 8.19 5.36 -16.17
CA VAL A 121 7.97 6.81 -16.19
C VAL A 121 9.23 7.58 -16.60
N PHE A 122 10.36 7.30 -15.96
CA PHE A 122 11.58 8.12 -16.11
C PHE A 122 12.61 7.48 -17.04
N GLY A 123 12.50 6.17 -17.31
CA GLY A 123 13.42 5.42 -18.14
C GLY A 123 14.48 4.63 -17.35
N LYS A 124 15.11 3.65 -18.01
CA LYS A 124 16.07 2.72 -17.38
C LYS A 124 17.41 3.36 -16.97
N LYS A 125 17.73 4.55 -17.47
CA LYS A 125 18.99 5.27 -17.23
C LYS A 125 18.76 6.61 -16.52
N SER A 126 17.60 6.80 -15.90
CA SER A 126 17.21 8.07 -15.29
C SER A 126 17.91 8.31 -13.95
N SER A 127 18.07 9.58 -13.60
CA SER A 127 18.62 9.98 -12.31
C SER A 127 17.71 9.59 -11.13
N GLU A 128 16.41 9.53 -11.39
CA GLU A 128 15.34 9.19 -10.46
C GLU A 128 15.43 7.71 -10.07
N LEU A 129 15.63 6.83 -11.06
CA LEU A 129 15.87 5.41 -10.82
C LEU A 129 17.18 5.18 -10.07
N ALA A 130 18.23 5.91 -10.43
CA ALA A 130 19.52 5.83 -9.73
C ALA A 130 19.37 6.25 -8.26
N SER A 131 18.73 7.40 -8.01
CA SER A 131 18.48 7.93 -6.66
C SER A 131 17.61 7.00 -5.81
N TRP A 132 16.54 6.43 -6.38
CA TRP A 132 15.70 5.48 -5.65
C TRP A 132 16.43 4.18 -5.34
N ASN A 133 17.22 3.63 -6.28
CA ASN A 133 17.99 2.41 -6.06
C ASN A 133 19.14 2.60 -5.06
N GLU A 134 19.76 3.78 -5.03
CA GLU A 134 20.74 4.14 -4.00
C GLU A 134 20.09 4.18 -2.62
N TYR A 135 18.96 4.87 -2.48
CA TYR A 135 18.21 4.93 -1.22
C TYR A 135 17.72 3.56 -0.75
N ARG A 136 17.24 2.70 -1.67
CA ARG A 136 16.88 1.32 -1.36
C ARG A 136 18.08 0.51 -0.87
N ARG A 137 19.24 0.65 -1.53
CA ARG A 137 20.47 -0.05 -1.13
C ARG A 137 20.97 0.39 0.24
N SER A 138 20.98 1.68 0.53
CA SER A 138 21.41 2.16 1.86
C SER A 138 20.50 1.61 2.97
N MET A 139 19.17 1.64 2.77
CA MET A 139 18.22 1.06 3.73
C MET A 139 18.43 -0.45 3.93
N HIS A 140 18.77 -1.17 2.85
CA HIS A 140 19.09 -2.60 2.91
C HIS A 140 20.42 -2.87 3.64
N GLU A 141 21.44 -2.04 3.44
CA GLU A 141 22.74 -2.17 4.10
C GLU A 141 22.70 -1.79 5.59
N GLU A 142 21.80 -0.90 5.98
CA GLU A 142 21.68 -0.42 7.36
C GLU A 142 20.76 -1.29 8.25
N SER A 143 19.90 -2.13 7.67
CA SER A 143 18.87 -2.86 8.42
C SER A 143 19.00 -4.37 8.33
N PHE A 144 19.29 -5.01 9.47
CA PHE A 144 19.19 -6.47 9.59
C PHE A 144 17.79 -6.97 9.21
N ALA A 145 16.73 -6.33 9.72
CA ALA A 145 15.35 -6.73 9.46
C ALA A 145 15.02 -6.73 7.96
N TYR A 146 15.50 -5.74 7.19
CA TYR A 146 15.30 -5.73 5.75
C TYR A 146 16.01 -6.92 5.09
N ARG A 147 17.32 -7.09 5.33
CA ARG A 147 18.08 -8.21 4.75
C ARG A 147 17.45 -9.55 5.11
N PHE A 148 17.12 -9.72 6.39
CA PHE A 148 16.53 -10.92 6.93
C PHE A 148 15.18 -11.23 6.30
N MET A 149 14.26 -10.27 6.23
CA MET A 149 12.95 -10.49 5.60
C MET A 149 13.05 -10.78 4.10
N TYR A 150 13.99 -10.11 3.41
CA TYR A 150 14.23 -10.36 2.00
C TYR A 150 14.72 -11.79 1.75
N ASP A 151 15.69 -12.27 2.52
CA ASP A 151 16.21 -13.63 2.37
C ASP A 151 15.27 -14.68 2.95
N LEU A 152 14.52 -14.39 4.03
CA LEU A 152 13.49 -15.26 4.58
C LEU A 152 12.38 -15.53 3.56
N ARG A 153 12.01 -14.53 2.76
CA ARG A 153 11.09 -14.73 1.62
C ARG A 153 11.66 -15.70 0.59
N ASN A 154 12.96 -15.62 0.29
CA ASN A 154 13.59 -16.51 -0.70
C ASN A 154 13.71 -17.93 -0.14
N TYR A 155 14.05 -18.05 1.14
CA TYR A 155 14.01 -19.31 1.88
C TYR A 155 12.60 -19.92 1.85
N SER A 156 11.57 -19.11 2.15
CA SER A 156 10.20 -19.61 2.28
C SER A 156 9.55 -20.06 0.97
N GLN A 157 10.14 -19.68 -0.17
CA GLN A 157 9.68 -20.10 -1.50
C GLN A 157 10.29 -21.41 -1.98
N HIS A 158 11.41 -21.82 -1.39
CA HIS A 158 12.24 -22.88 -1.96
C HIS A 158 12.67 -23.95 -0.95
N TYR A 159 12.63 -23.67 0.37
CA TYR A 159 13.22 -24.52 1.39
C TYR A 159 12.24 -24.85 2.52
N GLY A 160 11.64 -23.85 3.18
CA GLY A 160 10.84 -24.08 4.39
C GLY A 160 9.71 -23.09 4.63
N LEU A 161 9.13 -23.12 5.82
CA LEU A 161 8.12 -22.14 6.25
C LEU A 161 8.81 -20.89 6.83
N PRO A 162 8.19 -19.69 6.72
CA PRO A 162 8.80 -18.46 7.22
C PRO A 162 8.75 -18.31 8.75
N ILE A 163 8.16 -19.28 9.45
CA ILE A 163 8.12 -19.37 10.91
C ILE A 163 8.37 -20.82 11.34
N SER A 164 8.90 -21.00 12.55
CA SER A 164 9.11 -22.32 13.17
C SER A 164 8.14 -22.60 14.32
N GLY A 165 7.52 -21.56 14.89
CA GLY A 165 6.56 -21.69 15.97
C GLY A 165 6.16 -20.35 16.59
N HIS A 166 5.43 -20.43 17.68
CA HIS A 166 5.14 -19.30 18.56
C HIS A 166 5.35 -19.72 20.01
N ASN A 167 5.73 -18.76 20.86
CA ASN A 167 5.81 -18.98 22.31
C ASN A 167 4.73 -18.15 22.99
N VAL A 168 4.09 -18.76 23.99
CA VAL A 168 3.12 -18.11 24.87
C VAL A 168 3.70 -18.03 26.26
N LEU A 169 3.88 -16.81 26.78
CA LEU A 169 4.17 -16.58 28.19
C LEU A 169 2.87 -16.11 28.86
N ILE A 170 2.45 -16.83 29.90
CA ILE A 170 1.23 -16.53 30.66
C ILE A 170 1.63 -16.21 32.10
N ASP A 171 1.45 -14.95 32.48
CA ASP A 171 1.56 -14.53 33.87
C ASP A 171 0.19 -14.55 34.54
N ASN A 172 0.18 -14.77 35.86
CA ASN A 172 -1.02 -14.86 36.69
C ASN A 172 -2.07 -15.88 36.19
N MET A 173 -1.62 -17.03 35.65
CA MET A 173 -2.43 -18.08 35.00
C MET A 173 -3.71 -18.50 35.77
N LEU A 174 -3.71 -18.41 37.10
CA LEU A 174 -4.82 -18.83 37.97
C LEU A 174 -5.77 -17.71 38.39
N THR A 175 -5.52 -16.47 37.93
CA THR A 175 -6.33 -15.30 38.27
C THR A 175 -7.14 -14.83 37.06
N ASN A 176 -8.07 -13.90 37.27
CA ASN A 176 -8.76 -13.22 36.17
C ASN A 176 -7.90 -12.12 35.52
N ASP A 177 -6.76 -11.75 36.13
CA ASP A 177 -5.84 -10.70 35.64
C ASP A 177 -4.66 -11.32 34.88
N LYS A 178 -4.94 -12.32 34.03
CA LYS A 178 -3.91 -12.98 33.22
C LYS A 178 -3.31 -11.99 32.22
N SER A 179 -1.99 -11.89 32.17
CA SER A 179 -1.28 -11.26 31.05
C SER A 179 -0.66 -12.33 30.18
N ILE A 180 -0.83 -12.17 28.87
CA ILE A 180 -0.35 -13.11 27.86
C ILE A 180 0.57 -12.35 26.92
N GLU A 181 1.81 -12.81 26.80
CA GLU A 181 2.75 -12.36 25.78
C GLU A 181 2.92 -13.46 24.74
N LEU A 182 2.72 -13.10 23.47
CA LEU A 182 2.89 -14.01 22.34
C LEU A 182 4.08 -13.53 21.49
N SER A 183 5.00 -14.43 21.16
CA SER A 183 6.01 -14.20 20.14
C SER A 183 5.84 -15.21 19.01
N VAL A 184 6.01 -14.77 17.76
CA VAL A 184 6.04 -15.64 16.58
C VAL A 184 7.47 -15.65 16.09
N TYR A 185 8.08 -16.83 16.02
CA TYR A 185 9.51 -16.93 15.80
C TYR A 185 9.89 -17.89 14.68
N VAL A 186 11.12 -17.73 14.22
CA VAL A 186 11.81 -18.73 13.41
C VAL A 186 13.05 -19.23 14.16
N SER A 187 13.25 -20.55 14.14
CA SER A 187 14.37 -21.21 14.79
C SER A 187 15.64 -20.92 14.01
N ARG A 188 16.62 -20.31 14.67
CA ARG A 188 17.94 -20.05 14.11
C ARG A 188 18.61 -21.34 13.64
N ASN A 189 18.51 -22.40 14.45
CA ASN A 189 19.14 -23.68 14.10
C ASN A 189 18.48 -24.27 12.85
N SER A 190 17.15 -24.25 12.76
CA SER A 190 16.43 -24.72 11.57
C SER A 190 16.82 -23.95 10.30
N LEU A 191 17.01 -22.63 10.39
CA LEU A 191 17.49 -21.84 9.25
C LEU A 191 18.92 -22.22 8.81
N LEU A 192 19.78 -22.61 9.74
CA LEU A 192 21.20 -22.85 9.50
C LEU A 192 21.54 -24.31 9.15
N GLU A 193 20.64 -25.25 9.47
CA GLU A 193 20.72 -26.68 9.14
C GLU A 193 20.39 -26.96 7.67
N ASP A 194 19.54 -26.15 7.05
CA ASP A 194 19.19 -26.28 5.64
C ASP A 194 20.30 -25.81 4.69
N ASP A 195 20.29 -26.31 3.45
CA ASP A 195 21.25 -25.93 2.39
C ASP A 195 21.03 -24.51 1.81
N PHE A 196 20.14 -23.70 2.40
CA PHE A 196 19.91 -22.33 1.93
C PHE A 196 21.14 -21.45 2.17
N ASN A 197 21.63 -20.83 1.10
CA ASN A 197 22.78 -19.95 1.16
C ASN A 197 22.40 -18.55 1.65
N TRP A 198 22.47 -18.33 2.97
CA TRP A 198 22.30 -17.03 3.63
C TRP A 198 23.42 -16.01 3.33
N ARG A 199 24.45 -16.37 2.56
CA ARG A 199 25.57 -15.50 2.15
C ARG A 199 26.13 -14.68 3.31
N LYS A 200 26.11 -13.34 3.21
CA LYS A 200 26.63 -12.40 4.21
C LYS A 200 25.76 -12.35 5.47
N LEU A 201 24.48 -12.72 5.38
CA LEU A 201 23.54 -12.68 6.48
C LEU A 201 23.73 -13.85 7.46
N ARG A 202 24.42 -14.92 7.05
CA ARG A 202 24.66 -16.10 7.91
C ARG A 202 25.26 -15.73 9.26
N ALA A 203 26.32 -14.93 9.27
CA ALA A 203 26.99 -14.52 10.50
C ALA A 203 26.08 -13.65 11.41
N GLU A 204 25.19 -12.85 10.82
CA GLU A 204 24.20 -12.07 11.58
C GLU A 204 23.14 -12.97 12.21
N ILE A 205 22.70 -14.02 11.50
CA ILE A 205 21.76 -15.06 11.98
C ILE A 205 22.39 -15.87 13.12
N GLU A 206 23.64 -16.30 12.97
CA GLU A 206 24.38 -17.04 14.00
C GLU A 206 24.50 -16.24 15.32
N ASN A 207 24.57 -14.91 15.23
CA ASN A 207 24.60 -14.00 16.37
C ASN A 207 23.23 -13.69 17.00
N GLN A 208 22.12 -14.16 16.40
CA GLN A 208 20.80 -14.04 17.03
C GLN A 208 20.61 -15.08 18.14
N GLY A 209 19.58 -14.86 18.96
CA GLY A 209 19.06 -15.88 19.86
C GLY A 209 18.56 -17.12 19.12
N GLU A 210 18.30 -18.20 19.86
CA GLU A 210 17.80 -19.46 19.30
C GLU A 210 16.49 -19.27 18.53
N ASN A 211 15.60 -18.44 19.08
CA ASN A 211 14.33 -18.06 18.46
C ASN A 211 14.40 -16.60 18.03
N ILE A 212 14.36 -16.36 16.73
CA ILE A 212 14.33 -15.02 16.14
C ILE A 212 12.87 -14.58 16.06
N ASP A 213 12.48 -13.60 16.90
CA ASP A 213 11.13 -13.05 16.88
C ASP A 213 10.89 -12.25 15.59
N ILE A 214 9.87 -12.66 14.84
CA ILE A 214 9.52 -12.13 13.53
C ILE A 214 8.71 -10.84 13.66
N ILE A 215 7.90 -10.68 14.71
CA ILE A 215 6.94 -9.56 14.78
C ILE A 215 7.66 -8.19 14.82
N PRO A 216 8.70 -7.96 15.64
CA PRO A 216 9.44 -6.71 15.60
C PRO A 216 10.13 -6.47 14.25
N LEU A 217 10.62 -7.53 13.61
CA LEU A 217 11.28 -7.45 12.30
C LEU A 217 10.28 -7.07 11.19
N VAL A 218 9.02 -7.54 11.26
CA VAL A 218 7.93 -7.15 10.34
C VAL A 218 7.71 -5.64 10.44
N ASP A 219 7.62 -5.10 11.65
CA ASP A 219 7.37 -3.68 11.87
C ASP A 219 8.53 -2.80 11.36
N ILE A 220 9.78 -3.20 11.62
CA ILE A 220 10.95 -2.49 11.09
C ILE A 220 10.96 -2.53 9.57
N TYR A 221 10.72 -3.71 8.97
CA TYR A 221 10.73 -3.86 7.53
C TYR A 221 9.62 -3.04 6.87
N PHE A 222 8.41 -3.05 7.44
CA PHE A 222 7.31 -2.20 6.97
C PHE A 222 7.64 -0.72 7.03
N GLY A 223 8.27 -0.26 8.12
CA GLY A 223 8.73 1.11 8.24
C GLY A 223 9.69 1.50 7.11
N ILE A 224 10.54 0.58 6.66
CA ILE A 224 11.43 0.78 5.51
C ILE A 224 10.63 0.84 4.20
N LEU A 225 9.68 -0.07 3.98
CA LEU A 225 8.81 -0.03 2.80
C LEU A 225 8.00 1.28 2.72
N LYS A 226 7.52 1.78 3.87
CA LYS A 226 6.86 3.08 3.99
C LYS A 226 7.77 4.22 3.55
N LYS A 227 9.03 4.23 4.00
CA LYS A 227 10.05 5.22 3.57
C LYS A 227 10.33 5.14 2.07
N LEU A 228 10.35 3.94 1.49
CA LEU A 228 10.53 3.75 0.05
C LEU A 228 9.35 4.28 -0.77
N LEU A 229 8.12 4.17 -0.27
CA LEU A 229 6.95 4.76 -0.91
C LEU A 229 6.99 6.28 -0.86
N VAL A 230 7.38 6.86 0.28
CA VAL A 230 7.59 8.32 0.39
C VAL A 230 8.62 8.76 -0.65
N LYS A 231 9.78 8.10 -0.72
CA LYS A 231 10.81 8.41 -1.71
C LYS A 231 10.30 8.28 -3.14
N TYR A 232 9.48 7.27 -3.45
CA TYR A 232 8.84 7.11 -4.76
C TYR A 232 7.95 8.32 -5.10
N ILE A 233 7.08 8.73 -4.18
CA ILE A 233 6.16 9.86 -4.39
C ILE A 233 6.95 11.17 -4.55
N ASP A 234 8.05 11.33 -3.81
CA ASP A 234 8.93 12.51 -3.90
C ASP A 234 9.56 12.67 -5.29
N LEU A 235 9.76 11.58 -6.05
CA LEU A 235 10.22 11.67 -7.44
C LEU A 235 9.21 12.39 -8.35
N HIS A 236 7.95 12.48 -7.94
CA HIS A 236 6.85 13.13 -8.66
C HIS A 236 6.41 14.45 -8.01
N ALA A 237 7.21 15.02 -7.10
CA ALA A 237 6.81 16.20 -6.33
C ALA A 237 6.45 17.40 -7.21
N GLU A 238 7.23 17.68 -8.26
CA GLU A 238 6.99 18.78 -9.19
C GLU A 238 5.70 18.57 -10.00
N ASP A 239 5.49 17.35 -10.51
CA ASP A 239 4.27 16.96 -11.22
C ASP A 239 3.03 17.12 -10.32
N LEU A 240 3.12 16.73 -9.04
CA LEU A 240 2.04 16.87 -8.07
C LEU A 240 1.72 18.34 -7.76
N ILE A 241 2.73 19.21 -7.64
CA ILE A 241 2.54 20.65 -7.44
C ILE A 241 1.85 21.28 -8.65
N SER A 242 2.28 20.90 -9.85
CA SER A 242 1.68 21.34 -11.11
C SER A 242 0.22 20.90 -11.22
N CYS A 243 -0.05 19.63 -10.92
CA CYS A 243 -1.40 19.07 -10.89
C CYS A 243 -2.31 19.79 -9.88
N ASN A 244 -1.82 20.04 -8.67
CA ASN A 244 -2.58 20.80 -7.65
C ASN A 244 -2.93 22.21 -8.12
N SER A 245 -1.95 22.90 -8.72
CA SER A 245 -2.10 24.27 -9.22
C SER A 245 -3.11 24.33 -10.37
N TYR A 246 -3.03 23.36 -11.28
CA TYR A 246 -3.96 23.21 -12.39
C TYR A 246 -5.38 22.94 -11.91
N ILE A 247 -5.59 21.93 -11.06
CA ILE A 247 -6.91 21.62 -10.49
C ILE A 247 -7.47 22.84 -9.75
N SER A 248 -6.66 23.52 -8.93
CA SER A 248 -7.11 24.72 -8.21
C SER A 248 -7.55 25.85 -9.14
N THR A 249 -6.87 26.03 -10.26
CA THR A 249 -7.19 27.03 -11.28
C THR A 249 -8.43 26.61 -12.07
N PHE A 250 -8.54 25.33 -12.42
CA PHE A 250 -9.70 24.74 -13.07
C PHE A 250 -10.99 24.99 -12.28
N TYR A 251 -11.00 24.70 -10.97
CA TYR A 251 -12.15 25.01 -10.10
C TYR A 251 -12.53 26.49 -10.11
N LYS A 252 -11.55 27.42 -10.19
CA LYS A 252 -11.80 28.86 -10.20
C LYS A 252 -12.37 29.35 -11.53
N ILE A 253 -11.77 28.93 -12.65
CA ILE A 253 -12.19 29.33 -14.00
C ILE A 253 -13.63 28.89 -14.27
N PHE A 254 -13.96 27.66 -13.90
CA PHE A 254 -15.30 27.10 -14.10
C PHE A 254 -16.23 27.33 -12.89
N GLY A 255 -15.82 28.07 -11.85
CA GLY A 255 -16.70 28.35 -10.70
C GLY A 255 -17.31 27.11 -10.04
N ILE A 256 -16.58 25.99 -10.04
CA ILE A 256 -17.07 24.70 -9.55
C ILE A 256 -17.13 24.73 -8.01
N PRO A 257 -18.24 24.37 -7.37
CA PRO A 257 -18.32 24.32 -5.91
C PRO A 257 -17.41 23.22 -5.32
N LYS A 258 -16.82 23.47 -4.15
CA LYS A 258 -15.80 22.58 -3.54
C LYS A 258 -16.33 21.20 -3.13
N ASP A 259 -17.64 21.11 -2.88
CA ASP A 259 -18.40 19.94 -2.46
C ASP A 259 -18.99 19.14 -3.64
N THR A 260 -18.50 19.37 -4.86
CA THR A 260 -19.03 18.74 -6.09
C THR A 260 -17.99 17.94 -6.84
N SER A 261 -18.49 17.01 -7.66
CA SER A 261 -17.68 16.18 -8.56
C SER A 261 -17.67 16.79 -9.96
N PRO A 262 -16.53 17.33 -10.42
CA PRO A 262 -16.42 17.89 -11.76
C PRO A 262 -16.36 16.81 -12.83
N LEU A 263 -17.03 17.08 -13.94
CA LEU A 263 -17.20 16.18 -15.06
C LEU A 263 -16.94 16.91 -16.38
N LEU A 264 -16.56 16.14 -17.37
CA LEU A 264 -16.47 16.59 -18.75
C LEU A 264 -17.56 15.89 -19.56
N PHE A 265 -18.62 16.63 -19.89
CA PHE A 265 -19.74 16.15 -20.70
C PHE A 265 -19.33 16.09 -22.17
N ILE A 266 -19.68 15.00 -22.84
CA ILE A 266 -19.25 14.68 -24.20
C ILE A 266 -20.46 14.62 -25.12
N GLY A 267 -20.43 15.43 -26.19
CA GLY A 267 -21.50 15.53 -27.18
C GLY A 267 -22.61 16.52 -26.81
N GLU A 268 -23.75 16.33 -27.47
CA GLU A 268 -24.93 17.16 -27.32
C GLU A 268 -26.04 16.44 -26.56
N GLY A 269 -26.84 17.22 -25.84
CA GLY A 269 -28.17 16.77 -25.43
C GLY A 269 -29.15 16.84 -26.61
N THR A 270 -30.23 16.07 -26.52
CA THR A 270 -31.38 16.15 -27.42
C THR A 270 -32.51 16.96 -26.77
N GLU A 271 -33.57 17.29 -27.52
CA GLU A 271 -34.77 17.94 -26.96
C GLU A 271 -35.41 17.10 -25.84
N ASP A 272 -35.43 15.77 -26.00
CA ASP A 272 -35.96 14.84 -25.00
C ASP A 272 -34.97 14.54 -23.87
N GLN A 273 -33.67 14.77 -24.09
CA GLN A 273 -32.60 14.53 -23.11
C GLN A 273 -31.54 15.64 -23.18
N PRO A 274 -31.76 16.78 -22.52
CA PRO A 274 -30.92 17.98 -22.67
C PRO A 274 -29.50 17.82 -22.08
N ILE A 275 -29.27 16.79 -21.26
CA ILE A 275 -27.97 16.46 -20.69
C ILE A 275 -27.30 15.39 -21.57
N PRO A 276 -26.04 15.60 -22.02
CA PRO A 276 -25.32 14.58 -22.78
C PRO A 276 -25.25 13.24 -22.06
N GLN A 277 -25.43 12.13 -22.79
CA GLN A 277 -25.41 10.77 -22.23
C GLN A 277 -24.03 10.31 -21.76
N HIS A 278 -22.97 10.97 -22.21
CA HIS A 278 -21.59 10.61 -21.89
C HIS A 278 -20.92 11.71 -21.09
N ALA A 279 -20.23 11.31 -20.03
CA ALA A 279 -19.39 12.19 -19.25
C ALA A 279 -18.17 11.43 -18.71
N GLU A 280 -17.05 12.13 -18.61
CA GLU A 280 -15.82 11.64 -17.99
C GLU A 280 -15.60 12.35 -16.66
N TYR A 281 -15.17 11.60 -15.63
CA TYR A 281 -14.75 12.22 -14.38
C TYR A 281 -13.43 12.94 -14.57
N ILE A 282 -13.38 14.20 -14.12
CA ILE A 282 -12.11 14.89 -13.95
C ILE A 282 -11.47 14.35 -12.67
N PRO A 283 -10.17 13.97 -12.66
CA PRO A 283 -9.61 13.11 -11.63
C PRO A 283 -9.29 13.82 -10.30
N THR A 284 -10.16 14.72 -9.85
CA THR A 284 -9.94 15.57 -8.66
C THR A 284 -10.06 14.78 -7.36
N GLU A 285 -11.00 13.84 -7.28
CA GLU A 285 -11.13 12.95 -6.11
C GLU A 285 -9.97 11.95 -6.00
N GLN A 286 -9.50 11.43 -7.14
CA GLN A 286 -8.31 10.58 -7.18
C GLN A 286 -7.06 11.38 -6.76
N PHE A 287 -6.95 12.64 -7.17
CA PHE A 287 -5.88 13.53 -6.71
C PHE A 287 -5.92 13.75 -5.19
N LYS A 288 -7.10 14.09 -4.64
CA LYS A 288 -7.31 14.22 -3.19
C LYS A 288 -6.94 12.94 -2.44
N TRP A 289 -7.29 11.78 -2.98
CA TRP A 289 -6.92 10.48 -2.42
C TRP A 289 -5.39 10.29 -2.37
N VAL A 290 -4.67 10.59 -3.45
CA VAL A 290 -3.20 10.53 -3.50
C VAL A 290 -2.59 11.46 -2.45
N CYS A 291 -3.04 12.72 -2.38
CA CYS A 291 -2.54 13.68 -1.38
C CYS A 291 -2.81 13.21 0.05
N LYS A 292 -4.01 12.69 0.35
CA LYS A 292 -4.35 12.17 1.67
C LYS A 292 -3.45 11.00 2.06
N LYS A 293 -3.19 10.07 1.13
CA LYS A 293 -2.30 8.93 1.36
C LYS A 293 -0.87 9.40 1.64
N TYR A 294 -0.34 10.31 0.82
CA TYR A 294 0.99 10.88 1.02
C TYR A 294 1.16 11.59 2.37
N MET A 295 0.18 12.40 2.78
CA MET A 295 0.21 13.08 4.08
C MET A 295 0.19 12.10 5.26
N ASN A 296 -0.57 11.02 5.16
CA ASN A 296 -0.59 9.98 6.19
C ASN A 296 0.71 9.18 6.27
N LEU A 297 1.47 9.07 5.17
CA LEU A 297 2.78 8.44 5.18
C LEU A 297 3.86 9.27 5.88
N LYS A 298 3.66 10.58 6.04
CA LYS A 298 4.62 11.48 6.71
C LYS A 298 4.37 11.65 8.22
N LYS A 299 3.24 11.14 8.72
CA LYS A 299 2.98 11.00 10.16
C LYS A 299 3.67 9.75 10.68
#